data_AF-L5KZA4-F1
#
_entry.id   AF-L5KZA4-F1
#
_cell.length_a   1.000
_cell.length_b   1.000
_cell.length_c   1.000
_cell.angle_alpha   90.00
_cell.angle_beta   90.00
_cell.angle_gamma   90.00
#
_symmetry.space_group_name_H-M   'P 1'
#
loop_
_entity.id
_entity.type
_entity.pdbx_description
1 polymer ?
#
loop_
_entity_poly.entity_id
_entity_poly.type
_entity_poly.pdbx_seq_one_letter_code
_entity_poly.pdbx_strand_id
1 'polypeptide(L)'
;MHGDWRANKSDVHVSQSPSLGPPAPASCPACSPIRNRNRVSARFHPGRAAVQPFPSSRILRLASPAGWNAAGGENMSDPAGECARFRRYPELPVWVVEDHQEVLPFIYRAIGSKHLPASNISFVHFDSHPDLLIPVNMPADTVFDKETLFGELSIENWIMPAVYAGHFSHVVWLHPTWAQQIREGKHRFLVGKDTSTTTIRVTSTDHYFLSDGLYVTEDQLENQKPLQLDVIMVKPYKLCNSQEENDAVSSAKKPKLALEDAENTATTNCDSYSEGPEKNTVTQKRAQTCLEPSCSCSSESQDCQTTVSTREILEILKKGDAFVLDIDLDFFSVKNPFKEMFTQEEYKILQELYQFKKPDTNPTEEDLVDCVDTRIHQLEDLEATFADLCDGDDEETVQKWASNPGMESLVPLVQSLKKRMEVPDYEMVHQAGLTCDYSELPHHISTEQEIEYLIQSVYYLLKNLPKPTLVTIARSSLDDYCPSEQVDTIQEKVLNMLHSLYGTLDIHLVYSAESSPS
;
A
#
# COMPACT_ATOMS: atom_id res chain seq x y z
N MET A 1 -74.66 -16.35 24.78
CA MET A 1 -75.50 -15.17 24.41
C MET A 1 -74.97 -14.72 23.06
N HIS A 2 -75.67 -15.03 21.96
CA HIS A 2 -76.64 -14.13 21.30
C HIS A 2 -75.95 -12.87 20.71
N GLY A 3 -75.90 -12.68 19.37
CA GLY A 3 -76.52 -13.51 18.33
C GLY A 3 -76.07 -13.23 16.88
N ASP A 4 -76.65 -14.01 15.97
CA ASP A 4 -76.40 -14.02 14.51
C ASP A 4 -76.72 -12.70 13.79
N TRP A 5 -76.13 -12.54 12.59
CA TRP A 5 -76.89 -12.22 11.37
C TRP A 5 -76.38 -13.05 10.18
N ARG A 6 -77.29 -13.53 9.32
CA ARG A 6 -77.04 -14.37 8.12
C ARG A 6 -77.56 -13.71 6.83
N ALA A 7 -76.93 -14.01 5.70
CA ALA A 7 -77.54 -14.33 4.38
C ALA A 7 -76.42 -14.80 3.42
N ASN A 8 -76.41 -16.03 2.88
CA ASN A 8 -77.09 -16.53 1.68
C ASN A 8 -76.77 -15.76 0.37
N LYS A 9 -76.66 -16.34 -0.85
CA LYS A 9 -76.41 -17.69 -1.43
C LYS A 9 -76.89 -17.60 -2.90
N SER A 10 -76.07 -18.00 -3.89
CA SER A 10 -76.46 -18.39 -5.27
C SER A 10 -75.17 -18.72 -6.05
N ASP A 11 -74.86 -19.97 -6.40
CA ASP A 11 -75.19 -20.69 -7.66
C ASP A 11 -74.34 -20.24 -8.86
N VAL A 12 -73.81 -21.05 -9.79
CA VAL A 12 -73.38 -22.48 -9.95
C VAL A 12 -72.99 -22.66 -11.45
N HIS A 13 -72.14 -23.66 -11.78
CA HIS A 13 -71.58 -24.05 -13.10
C HIS A 13 -70.33 -23.26 -13.61
N VAL A 14 -69.15 -23.85 -13.88
CA VAL A 14 -68.73 -25.07 -14.66
C VAL A 14 -68.90 -24.84 -16.17
N SER A 15 -67.91 -24.93 -17.07
CA SER A 15 -66.54 -25.50 -17.11
C SER A 15 -65.68 -24.73 -18.16
N GLN A 16 -64.33 -24.75 -18.15
CA GLN A 16 -63.47 -25.75 -18.83
C GLN A 16 -62.00 -25.66 -18.37
N SER A 17 -61.33 -26.81 -18.21
CA SER A 17 -59.86 -27.00 -18.11
C SER A 17 -59.26 -27.23 -19.51
N PRO A 18 -57.93 -27.12 -19.78
CA PRO A 18 -56.80 -27.80 -19.07
C PRO A 18 -55.56 -26.88 -18.87
N SER A 19 -54.37 -27.27 -18.38
CA SER A 19 -53.79 -28.47 -17.72
C SER A 19 -52.59 -28.02 -16.87
N LEU A 20 -52.23 -28.81 -15.84
CA LEU A 20 -51.16 -28.49 -14.87
C LEU A 20 -49.74 -28.55 -15.44
N GLY A 21 -48.89 -27.60 -15.02
CA GLY A 21 -47.43 -27.75 -14.92
C GLY A 21 -47.00 -27.76 -13.44
N PRO A 22 -45.79 -28.26 -13.11
CA PRO A 22 -45.34 -28.38 -11.72
C PRO A 22 -45.01 -27.01 -11.08
N PRO A 23 -45.11 -26.88 -9.75
CA PRO A 23 -44.84 -25.62 -9.05
C PRO A 23 -43.34 -25.30 -9.04
N ALA A 24 -43.01 -24.02 -9.24
CA ALA A 24 -41.66 -23.51 -9.02
C ALA A 24 -41.33 -23.48 -7.50
N PRO A 25 -40.07 -23.71 -7.10
CA PRO A 25 -39.63 -23.56 -5.72
C PRO A 25 -39.70 -22.08 -5.28
N ALA A 26 -39.86 -21.87 -3.97
CA ALA A 26 -40.14 -20.56 -3.39
C ALA A 26 -38.95 -19.59 -3.52
N SER A 27 -39.25 -18.35 -3.90
CA SER A 27 -38.33 -17.22 -3.87
C SER A 27 -38.08 -16.75 -2.43
N CYS A 28 -36.83 -16.81 -1.95
CA CYS A 28 -36.42 -16.13 -0.72
C CYS A 28 -36.50 -14.59 -0.90
N PRO A 29 -37.18 -13.85 0.00
CA PRO A 29 -37.25 -12.39 -0.06
C PRO A 29 -36.21 -11.77 0.89
N ALA A 30 -34.93 -11.76 0.50
CA ALA A 30 -33.86 -11.12 1.26
C ALA A 30 -32.67 -10.69 0.38
N CYS A 31 -32.92 -9.89 -0.66
CA CYS A 31 -31.87 -9.14 -1.37
C CYS A 31 -32.18 -7.65 -1.28
N SER A 32 -31.76 -7.02 -0.18
CA SER A 32 -31.62 -5.57 -0.10
C SER A 32 -30.35 -5.15 -0.86
N PRO A 33 -30.32 -3.97 -1.50
CA PRO A 33 -29.10 -3.50 -2.17
C PRO A 33 -27.99 -3.24 -1.14
N ILE A 34 -26.86 -3.92 -1.32
CA ILE A 34 -25.65 -3.82 -0.50
C ILE A 34 -25.13 -2.37 -0.51
N ARG A 35 -24.68 -1.87 0.65
CA ARG A 35 -24.12 -0.52 0.77
C ARG A 35 -22.71 -0.48 0.17
N ASN A 36 -22.29 0.69 -0.32
CA ASN A 36 -21.10 0.82 -1.14
C ASN A 36 -19.81 0.82 -0.28
N ARG A 37 -19.01 -0.27 -0.30
CA ARG A 37 -17.70 -0.37 0.39
C ARG A 37 -16.81 0.87 0.19
N ASN A 38 -16.74 1.39 -1.04
CA ASN A 38 -15.94 2.58 -1.40
C ASN A 38 -16.27 3.83 -0.56
N ARG A 39 -17.44 3.89 0.08
CA ARG A 39 -17.90 5.09 0.82
C ARG A 39 -17.51 5.11 2.30
N VAL A 40 -16.80 4.08 2.77
CA VAL A 40 -16.40 3.93 4.17
C VAL A 40 -15.00 4.50 4.42
N SER A 41 -14.03 4.25 3.53
CA SER A 41 -12.65 4.79 3.63
C SER A 41 -12.66 6.32 3.79
N ALA A 42 -13.58 7.01 3.10
CA ALA A 42 -13.78 8.47 3.16
C ALA A 42 -14.38 9.03 4.48
N ARG A 43 -14.29 8.32 5.62
CA ARG A 43 -14.79 8.80 6.93
C ARG A 43 -13.73 9.12 7.98
N PHE A 44 -12.44 9.06 7.67
CA PHE A 44 -11.42 9.73 8.47
C PHE A 44 -11.46 11.26 8.25
N HIS A 45 -12.53 11.90 8.73
CA HIS A 45 -12.71 13.36 8.68
C HIS A 45 -13.33 13.84 10.00
N PRO A 46 -12.53 14.19 11.03
CA PRO A 46 -13.01 14.81 12.26
C PRO A 46 -13.42 16.27 12.01
N GLY A 47 -14.55 16.46 11.31
CA GLY A 47 -15.27 17.73 11.22
C GLY A 47 -15.23 18.42 9.85
N ARG A 48 -16.07 17.96 8.91
CA ARG A 48 -16.65 18.86 7.90
C ARG A 48 -18.10 18.55 7.58
N ALA A 49 -18.92 19.60 7.49
CA ALA A 49 -20.31 19.50 7.08
C ALA A 49 -20.42 19.35 5.55
N ALA A 50 -21.46 18.65 5.08
CA ALA A 50 -21.73 18.45 3.67
C ALA A 50 -21.85 19.79 2.91
N VAL A 51 -21.05 19.96 1.87
CA VAL A 51 -21.08 21.13 0.98
C VAL A 51 -22.07 20.88 -0.16
N GLN A 52 -23.05 21.79 -0.33
CA GLN A 52 -23.93 21.80 -1.49
C GLN A 52 -23.25 22.44 -2.71
N PRO A 53 -23.61 22.04 -3.94
CA PRO A 53 -23.00 22.59 -5.15
C PRO A 53 -23.41 24.06 -5.40
N PHE A 54 -22.42 24.92 -5.64
CA PHE A 54 -22.61 26.31 -6.06
C PHE A 54 -22.59 26.47 -7.61
N PRO A 55 -23.14 27.57 -8.17
CA PRO A 55 -23.81 27.52 -9.47
C PRO A 55 -22.97 27.89 -10.69
N SER A 56 -23.37 27.34 -11.84
CA SER A 56 -22.77 27.54 -13.16
C SER A 56 -22.99 28.93 -13.78
N SER A 57 -21.91 29.57 -14.25
CA SER A 57 -21.84 30.32 -15.51
C SER A 57 -20.35 30.60 -15.85
N ARG A 58 -19.86 30.65 -17.10
CA ARG A 58 -20.49 30.75 -18.42
C ARG A 58 -19.97 29.70 -19.42
N ILE A 59 -20.82 29.42 -20.40
CA ILE A 59 -20.57 28.54 -21.54
C ILE A 59 -19.50 29.10 -22.50
N LEU A 60 -18.50 28.28 -22.83
CA LEU A 60 -17.85 28.29 -24.14
C LEU A 60 -17.96 26.87 -24.72
N ARG A 61 -18.81 26.71 -25.75
CA ARG A 61 -18.91 25.45 -26.49
C ARG A 61 -17.65 25.28 -27.33
N LEU A 62 -16.83 24.27 -27.01
CA LEU A 62 -15.90 23.68 -27.97
C LEU A 62 -16.43 22.29 -28.34
N ALA A 63 -16.28 21.95 -29.62
CA ALA A 63 -17.00 20.84 -30.24
C ALA A 63 -16.47 19.47 -29.78
N SER A 64 -17.39 18.52 -29.65
CA SER A 64 -17.08 17.10 -29.46
C SER A 64 -16.20 16.56 -30.59
N PRO A 65 -15.12 15.83 -30.29
CA PRO A 65 -14.60 14.82 -31.22
C PRO A 65 -15.56 13.63 -31.19
N ALA A 66 -16.34 13.45 -32.24
CA ALA A 66 -17.07 12.20 -32.44
C ALA A 66 -16.07 11.10 -32.86
N GLY A 67 -16.23 9.88 -32.34
CA GLY A 67 -15.59 8.69 -32.91
C GLY A 67 -14.74 7.83 -31.97
N TRP A 68 -15.29 7.40 -30.84
CA TRP A 68 -14.87 6.14 -30.20
C TRP A 68 -15.91 5.06 -30.55
N ASN A 69 -15.68 4.36 -31.66
CA ASN A 69 -16.40 3.13 -31.99
C ASN A 69 -15.43 1.97 -31.76
N ALA A 70 -15.82 1.02 -30.92
CA ALA A 70 -15.15 -0.28 -30.85
C ALA A 70 -15.42 -1.05 -32.15
N ALA A 71 -14.35 -1.52 -32.81
CA ALA A 71 -14.42 -2.43 -33.94
C ALA A 71 -13.17 -3.34 -33.92
N GLY A 72 -13.38 -4.61 -34.25
CA GLY A 72 -12.46 -5.72 -34.00
C GLY A 72 -11.04 -5.58 -34.57
N GLY A 73 -10.14 -6.39 -34.01
CA GLY A 73 -8.74 -6.41 -34.38
C GLY A 73 -8.49 -6.95 -35.79
N GLU A 74 -7.74 -6.19 -36.58
CA GLU A 74 -6.93 -6.67 -37.69
C GLU A 74 -5.55 -6.00 -37.62
N ASN A 75 -4.50 -6.78 -37.94
CA ASN A 75 -3.12 -6.27 -37.95
C ASN A 75 -2.94 -5.24 -39.06
N MET A 76 -2.76 -3.97 -38.69
CA MET A 76 -2.45 -2.89 -39.62
C MET A 76 -1.14 -2.23 -39.22
N SER A 77 -0.11 -2.44 -40.05
CA SER A 77 1.25 -1.97 -39.82
C SER A 77 1.33 -0.44 -39.83
N ASP A 78 1.75 0.13 -38.71
CA ASP A 78 1.81 1.58 -38.48
C ASP A 78 2.80 2.27 -39.44
N PRO A 79 2.41 3.32 -40.19
CA PRO A 79 3.29 4.02 -41.10
C PRO A 79 4.20 5.00 -40.34
N ALA A 80 5.37 4.53 -39.91
CA ALA A 80 6.56 5.32 -39.52
C ALA A 80 6.24 6.67 -38.84
N GLY A 81 5.68 6.61 -37.62
CA GLY A 81 5.20 7.78 -36.90
C GLY A 81 6.26 8.86 -36.66
N GLU A 82 5.90 10.12 -36.93
CA GLU A 82 6.66 11.28 -36.47
C GLU A 82 6.73 11.26 -34.94
N CYS A 83 7.95 11.28 -34.39
CA CYS A 83 8.16 11.34 -32.94
C CYS A 83 7.65 12.69 -32.40
N ALA A 84 6.41 12.69 -31.90
CA ALA A 84 5.76 13.84 -31.32
C ALA A 84 6.55 14.31 -30.09
N ARG A 85 7.29 15.41 -30.24
CA ARG A 85 8.07 16.00 -29.14
C ARG A 85 7.14 16.43 -28.01
N PHE A 86 7.21 15.71 -26.89
CA PHE A 86 6.56 16.11 -25.64
C PHE A 86 7.01 17.51 -25.21
N ARG A 87 6.08 18.23 -24.59
CA ARG A 87 6.36 19.51 -23.96
C ARG A 87 7.27 19.29 -22.74
N ARG A 88 8.02 20.32 -22.38
CA ARG A 88 8.86 20.34 -21.18
C ARG A 88 8.44 21.52 -20.33
N TYR A 89 8.32 21.29 -19.03
CA TYR A 89 8.18 22.36 -18.06
C TYR A 89 9.49 23.17 -18.00
N PRO A 90 9.42 24.49 -17.74
CA PRO A 90 10.61 25.33 -17.58
C PRO A 90 11.36 24.98 -16.27
N GLU A 91 10.61 24.68 -15.22
CA GLU A 91 11.06 24.25 -13.89
C GLU A 91 10.37 22.91 -13.57
N LEU A 92 10.85 22.12 -12.61
CA LEU A 92 10.23 20.83 -12.29
C LEU A 92 8.97 21.07 -11.45
N PRO A 93 7.76 20.72 -11.92
CA PRO A 93 6.57 20.89 -11.11
C PRO A 93 6.51 19.83 -10.00
N VAL A 94 6.22 20.29 -8.78
CA VAL A 94 6.04 19.45 -7.58
C VAL A 94 4.67 19.75 -7.00
N TRP A 95 3.78 18.76 -7.00
CA TRP A 95 2.41 18.87 -6.46
C TRP A 95 2.37 18.21 -5.09
N VAL A 96 2.14 18.99 -4.04
CA VAL A 96 1.99 18.49 -2.67
C VAL A 96 0.51 18.51 -2.31
N VAL A 97 -0.07 17.35 -2.08
CA VAL A 97 -1.46 17.14 -1.67
C VAL A 97 -1.55 16.69 -0.22
N GLU A 98 -2.76 16.54 0.31
CA GLU A 98 -2.94 15.90 1.61
C GLU A 98 -3.15 14.40 1.40
N ASP A 99 -4.36 14.00 0.99
CA ASP A 99 -4.72 12.63 0.66
C ASP A 99 -4.06 12.17 -0.65
N HIS A 100 -3.54 10.94 -0.67
CA HIS A 100 -2.71 10.44 -1.77
C HIS A 100 -3.38 10.39 -3.14
N GLN A 101 -4.66 10.00 -3.23
CA GLN A 101 -5.38 9.93 -4.50
C GLN A 101 -5.51 11.29 -5.22
N GLU A 102 -5.35 12.42 -4.50
CA GLU A 102 -5.39 13.77 -5.09
C GLU A 102 -4.21 14.06 -6.04
N VAL A 103 -3.18 13.20 -6.09
CA VAL A 103 -2.08 13.34 -7.07
C VAL A 103 -2.54 13.04 -8.51
N LEU A 104 -3.54 12.15 -8.67
CA LEU A 104 -3.94 11.61 -9.96
C LEU A 104 -4.45 12.66 -10.97
N PRO A 105 -5.29 13.65 -10.59
CA PRO A 105 -5.65 14.77 -11.46
C PRO A 105 -4.47 15.52 -12.07
N PHE A 106 -3.34 15.64 -11.36
CA PHE A 106 -2.15 16.35 -11.85
C PHE A 106 -1.36 15.52 -12.87
N ILE A 107 -1.28 14.21 -12.67
CA ILE A 107 -0.75 13.25 -13.64
C ILE A 107 -1.61 13.27 -14.92
N TYR A 108 -2.93 13.17 -14.79
CA TYR A 108 -3.87 13.21 -15.92
C TYR A 108 -3.78 14.55 -16.69
N ARG A 109 -3.58 15.67 -15.99
CA ARG A 109 -3.33 16.97 -16.61
C ARG A 109 -1.98 17.03 -17.35
N ALA A 110 -0.93 16.37 -16.85
CA ALA A 110 0.36 16.28 -17.55
C ALA A 110 0.28 15.42 -18.81
N ILE A 111 -0.53 14.35 -18.80
CA ILE A 111 -0.88 13.54 -19.99
C ILE A 111 -1.66 14.41 -21.00
N GLY A 112 -2.78 15.00 -20.60
CA GLY A 112 -3.64 15.80 -21.48
C GLY A 112 -2.96 17.04 -22.07
N SER A 113 -1.98 17.61 -21.35
CA SER A 113 -1.17 18.74 -21.82
C SER A 113 0.07 18.33 -22.64
N LYS A 114 0.28 17.02 -22.88
CA LYS A 114 1.38 16.41 -23.64
C LYS A 114 2.78 16.66 -23.04
N HIS A 115 2.88 16.68 -21.72
CA HIS A 115 4.16 16.58 -21.00
C HIS A 115 4.52 15.11 -20.73
N LEU A 116 3.53 14.29 -20.38
CA LEU A 116 3.62 12.83 -20.35
C LEU A 116 3.07 12.21 -21.66
N PRO A 117 3.48 10.99 -22.02
CA PRO A 117 2.80 10.17 -23.03
C PRO A 117 1.40 9.75 -22.56
N ALA A 118 0.58 9.24 -23.48
CA ALA A 118 -0.77 8.74 -23.15
C ALA A 118 -0.77 7.34 -22.52
N SER A 119 0.32 6.59 -22.69
CA SER A 119 0.50 5.22 -22.21
C SER A 119 1.98 4.91 -22.02
N ASN A 120 2.27 3.76 -21.41
CA ASN A 120 3.63 3.28 -21.11
C ASN A 120 4.44 4.25 -20.23
N ILE A 121 3.78 4.95 -19.32
CA ILE A 121 4.44 5.75 -18.29
C ILE A 121 5.04 4.80 -17.25
N SER A 122 6.30 5.04 -16.88
CA SER A 122 6.89 4.45 -15.67
C SER A 122 6.51 5.29 -14.45
N PHE A 123 6.07 4.63 -13.39
CA PHE A 123 5.66 5.26 -12.14
C PHE A 123 6.60 4.80 -11.03
N VAL A 124 7.37 5.71 -10.45
CA VAL A 124 8.35 5.42 -9.38
C VAL A 124 7.81 6.04 -8.10
N HIS A 125 7.56 5.21 -7.10
CA HIS A 125 6.72 5.58 -5.96
C HIS A 125 7.38 5.11 -4.64
N PHE A 126 7.64 6.08 -3.75
CA PHE A 126 8.26 5.89 -2.45
C PHE A 126 7.21 5.99 -1.37
N ASP A 127 6.99 4.91 -0.64
CA ASP A 127 5.83 4.77 0.24
C ASP A 127 6.01 3.61 1.25
N SER A 128 5.34 3.65 2.41
CA SER A 128 5.21 2.49 3.30
C SER A 128 4.10 1.52 2.87
N HIS A 129 3.22 1.92 1.96
CA HIS A 129 2.08 1.17 1.42
C HIS A 129 2.23 1.00 -0.11
N PRO A 130 1.61 -0.02 -0.75
CA PRO A 130 1.75 -0.19 -2.20
C PRO A 130 0.75 0.62 -3.06
N ASP A 131 -0.38 0.99 -2.46
CA ASP A 131 -1.57 1.64 -3.08
C ASP A 131 -2.07 1.00 -4.38
N LEU A 132 -1.93 -0.33 -4.41
CA LEU A 132 -2.32 -1.22 -5.49
C LEU A 132 -3.67 -1.89 -5.27
N LEU A 133 -4.45 -1.51 -4.24
CA LEU A 133 -5.81 -2.02 -4.10
C LEU A 133 -6.71 -1.48 -5.21
N ILE A 134 -7.91 -2.03 -5.30
CA ILE A 134 -8.90 -1.70 -6.32
C ILE A 134 -10.23 -1.47 -5.60
N PRO A 135 -10.99 -0.40 -5.94
CA PRO A 135 -12.33 -0.22 -5.39
C PRO A 135 -13.25 -1.36 -5.87
N VAL A 136 -13.47 -2.37 -5.01
CA VAL A 136 -14.07 -3.67 -5.39
C VAL A 136 -15.46 -3.60 -6.00
N ASN A 137 -16.18 -2.51 -5.75
CA ASN A 137 -17.54 -2.23 -6.24
C ASN A 137 -17.59 -1.23 -7.39
N MET A 138 -16.46 -0.62 -7.79
CA MET A 138 -16.45 0.36 -8.89
C MET A 138 -16.50 -0.37 -10.25
N PRO A 139 -17.50 -0.09 -11.12
CA PRO A 139 -17.50 -0.62 -12.48
C PRO A 139 -16.24 -0.21 -13.23
N ALA A 140 -15.61 -1.14 -13.96
CA ALA A 140 -14.33 -0.88 -14.60
C ALA A 140 -14.40 0.28 -15.62
N ASP A 141 -15.55 0.47 -16.26
CA ASP A 141 -15.74 1.53 -17.26
C ASP A 141 -15.72 2.95 -16.65
N THR A 142 -15.86 3.08 -15.33
CA THR A 142 -15.76 4.36 -14.60
C THR A 142 -14.42 5.05 -14.81
N VAL A 143 -13.32 4.31 -15.07
CA VAL A 143 -12.00 4.93 -15.29
C VAL A 143 -11.93 5.89 -16.48
N PHE A 144 -12.89 5.78 -17.42
CA PHE A 144 -12.97 6.64 -18.59
C PHE A 144 -13.80 7.91 -18.36
N ASP A 145 -14.49 8.03 -17.22
CA ASP A 145 -15.09 9.28 -16.73
C ASP A 145 -14.29 9.81 -15.52
N LYS A 146 -13.38 10.74 -15.80
CA LYS A 146 -12.52 11.37 -14.78
C LYS A 146 -13.27 11.97 -13.58
N GLU A 147 -14.50 12.48 -13.78
CA GLU A 147 -15.23 13.19 -12.71
C GLU A 147 -15.89 12.20 -11.76
N THR A 148 -16.42 11.10 -12.30
CA THR A 148 -16.90 9.98 -11.49
C THR A 148 -15.74 9.21 -10.85
N LEU A 149 -14.67 8.93 -11.62
CA LEU A 149 -13.48 8.24 -11.14
C LEU A 149 -12.90 8.90 -9.89
N PHE A 150 -12.56 10.19 -9.94
CA PHE A 150 -11.92 10.86 -8.80
C PHE A 150 -12.80 10.90 -7.53
N GLY A 151 -14.11 10.67 -7.65
CA GLY A 151 -15.02 10.56 -6.50
C GLY A 151 -15.20 9.14 -5.93
N GLU A 152 -14.67 8.11 -6.60
CA GLU A 152 -14.72 6.70 -6.17
C GLU A 152 -13.35 6.17 -5.68
N LEU A 153 -12.29 6.96 -5.78
CA LEU A 153 -10.95 6.61 -5.30
C LEU A 153 -10.76 6.93 -3.81
N SER A 154 -9.79 6.26 -3.19
CA SER A 154 -9.28 6.52 -1.85
C SER A 154 -7.77 6.31 -1.82
N ILE A 155 -7.13 6.68 -0.72
CA ILE A 155 -5.67 6.71 -0.54
C ILE A 155 -4.98 5.42 -1.00
N GLU A 156 -5.61 4.26 -0.80
CA GLU A 156 -5.00 2.95 -0.98
C GLU A 156 -5.24 2.29 -2.35
N ASN A 157 -6.05 2.91 -3.23
CA ASN A 157 -6.67 2.21 -4.37
C ASN A 157 -6.60 2.93 -5.74
N TRP A 158 -5.80 3.99 -5.84
CA TRP A 158 -5.82 4.91 -6.98
C TRP A 158 -4.87 4.54 -8.15
N ILE A 159 -3.82 3.75 -7.91
CA ILE A 159 -2.82 3.39 -8.94
C ILE A 159 -3.41 2.41 -9.96
N MET A 160 -4.11 1.35 -9.51
CA MET A 160 -4.64 0.32 -10.39
C MET A 160 -5.66 0.81 -11.44
N PRO A 161 -6.60 1.73 -11.10
CA PRO A 161 -7.44 2.39 -12.09
C PRO A 161 -6.66 3.10 -13.21
N ALA A 162 -5.51 3.72 -12.90
CA ALA A 162 -4.64 4.35 -13.89
C ALA A 162 -3.85 3.34 -14.76
N VAL A 163 -3.53 2.16 -14.20
CA VAL A 163 -3.01 1.01 -14.96
C VAL A 163 -4.08 0.49 -15.92
N TYR A 164 -5.31 0.26 -15.46
CA TYR A 164 -6.41 -0.25 -16.30
C TYR A 164 -6.81 0.74 -17.42
N ALA A 165 -6.78 2.05 -17.13
CA ALA A 165 -6.90 3.11 -18.14
C ALA A 165 -5.78 3.09 -19.22
N GLY A 166 -4.70 2.34 -18.99
CA GLY A 166 -3.58 2.15 -19.92
C GLY A 166 -2.48 3.20 -19.82
N HIS A 167 -2.50 4.04 -18.78
CA HIS A 167 -1.51 5.11 -18.59
C HIS A 167 -0.19 4.54 -18.04
N PHE A 168 -0.26 3.78 -16.95
CA PHE A 168 0.88 3.12 -16.33
C PHE A 168 1.04 1.69 -16.89
N SER A 169 2.26 1.33 -17.28
CA SER A 169 2.63 -0.06 -17.65
C SER A 169 3.68 -0.66 -16.71
N HIS A 170 4.32 0.19 -15.91
CA HIS A 170 5.42 -0.19 -15.02
C HIS A 170 5.33 0.64 -13.74
N VAL A 171 5.08 -0.03 -12.62
CA VAL A 171 5.16 0.55 -11.27
C VAL A 171 6.44 0.05 -10.59
N VAL A 172 7.19 0.95 -9.98
CA VAL A 172 8.38 0.64 -9.17
C VAL A 172 8.10 1.13 -7.76
N TRP A 173 7.75 0.19 -6.87
CA TRP A 173 7.48 0.49 -5.46
C TRP A 173 8.78 0.40 -4.66
N LEU A 174 9.18 1.54 -4.10
CA LEU A 174 10.40 1.73 -3.34
C LEU A 174 10.03 1.87 -1.86
N HIS A 175 10.08 0.76 -1.15
CA HIS A 175 9.50 0.64 0.18
C HIS A 175 10.59 0.62 1.28
N PRO A 176 10.31 1.14 2.48
CA PRO A 176 11.25 1.13 3.61
C PRO A 176 11.29 -0.26 4.26
N THR A 177 12.23 -0.47 5.19
CA THR A 177 12.50 -1.79 5.79
C THR A 177 11.37 -2.38 6.64
N TRP A 178 10.36 -1.57 6.97
CA TRP A 178 9.18 -1.96 7.76
C TRP A 178 7.95 -2.30 6.91
N ALA A 179 7.93 -1.91 5.64
CA ALA A 179 6.87 -2.24 4.69
C ALA A 179 7.14 -3.62 4.07
N GLN A 180 6.20 -4.55 4.23
CA GLN A 180 6.35 -5.97 3.81
C GLN A 180 5.06 -6.56 3.20
N GLN A 181 4.08 -5.73 2.83
CA GLN A 181 2.79 -6.17 2.27
C GLN A 181 2.96 -7.02 0.99
N ILE A 182 3.86 -6.61 0.08
CA ILE A 182 4.22 -7.37 -1.13
C ILE A 182 5.69 -7.78 -1.03
N ARG A 183 5.98 -9.01 -1.48
CA ARG A 183 7.33 -9.59 -1.49
C ARG A 183 8.25 -8.84 -2.47
N GLU A 184 9.51 -8.65 -2.11
CA GLU A 184 10.49 -8.01 -3.00
C GLU A 184 10.78 -8.87 -4.24
N GLY A 185 10.92 -8.21 -5.40
CA GLY A 185 11.17 -8.87 -6.67
C GLY A 185 10.41 -8.24 -7.84
N LYS A 186 10.32 -8.99 -8.94
CA LYS A 186 9.63 -8.57 -10.17
C LYS A 186 8.37 -9.39 -10.35
N HIS A 187 7.23 -8.72 -10.31
CA HIS A 187 5.90 -9.29 -10.49
C HIS A 187 5.34 -8.87 -11.84
N ARG A 188 4.63 -9.79 -12.50
CA ARG A 188 4.01 -9.56 -13.80
C ARG A 188 2.66 -10.24 -13.83
N PHE A 189 1.64 -9.44 -14.09
CA PHE A 189 0.25 -9.88 -14.13
C PHE A 189 -0.56 -8.98 -15.05
N LEU A 190 -1.78 -9.40 -15.35
CA LEU A 190 -2.73 -8.63 -16.13
C LEU A 190 -3.69 -7.91 -15.19
N VAL A 191 -4.05 -6.68 -15.54
CA VAL A 191 -5.12 -5.90 -14.92
C VAL A 191 -6.23 -5.75 -15.97
N GLY A 192 -7.46 -6.14 -15.64
CA GLY A 192 -8.55 -6.16 -16.62
C GLY A 192 -9.92 -5.95 -15.98
N LYS A 193 -10.94 -5.95 -16.82
CA LYS A 193 -12.34 -5.99 -16.41
C LYS A 193 -12.78 -7.43 -16.29
N ASP A 194 -13.19 -7.86 -15.10
CA ASP A 194 -13.77 -9.19 -14.93
C ASP A 194 -15.15 -9.26 -15.61
N THR A 195 -15.35 -10.31 -16.40
CA THR A 195 -16.60 -10.60 -17.12
C THR A 195 -17.81 -10.84 -16.22
N SER A 196 -17.60 -11.28 -14.97
CA SER A 196 -18.69 -11.63 -14.04
C SER A 196 -19.19 -10.44 -13.21
N THR A 197 -18.29 -9.71 -12.55
CA THR A 197 -18.62 -8.54 -11.71
C THR A 197 -18.64 -7.22 -12.49
N THR A 198 -18.03 -7.15 -13.67
CA THR A 198 -17.78 -5.94 -14.46
C THR A 198 -16.85 -4.90 -13.82
N THR A 199 -16.20 -5.26 -12.70
CA THR A 199 -15.23 -4.42 -11.97
C THR A 199 -13.79 -4.75 -12.37
N ILE A 200 -12.81 -4.00 -11.86
CA ILE A 200 -11.39 -4.25 -12.18
C ILE A 200 -10.89 -5.42 -11.31
N ARG A 201 -10.16 -6.37 -11.91
CA ARG A 201 -9.51 -7.50 -11.24
C ARG A 201 -8.13 -7.77 -11.85
N VAL A 202 -7.32 -8.61 -11.18
CA VAL A 202 -5.94 -8.91 -11.58
C VAL A 202 -5.68 -10.42 -11.67
N THR A 203 -4.62 -10.82 -12.38
CA THR A 203 -4.14 -12.21 -12.38
C THR A 203 -2.97 -12.46 -11.43
N SER A 204 -2.68 -11.54 -10.49
CA SER A 204 -1.56 -11.73 -9.56
C SER A 204 -1.92 -12.72 -8.45
N THR A 205 -1.01 -13.66 -8.19
CA THR A 205 -1.11 -14.63 -7.10
C THR A 205 -0.41 -14.17 -5.83
N ASP A 206 0.04 -12.91 -5.75
CA ASP A 206 0.56 -12.35 -4.49
C ASP A 206 -0.55 -12.28 -3.44
N HIS A 207 -0.22 -12.62 -2.19
CA HIS A 207 -1.20 -12.64 -1.10
C HIS A 207 -1.95 -11.30 -0.94
N TYR A 208 -1.32 -10.16 -1.26
CA TYR A 208 -1.90 -8.82 -1.29
C TYR A 208 -3.17 -8.69 -2.17
N PHE A 209 -3.27 -9.47 -3.25
CA PHE A 209 -4.46 -9.46 -4.12
C PHE A 209 -5.43 -10.60 -3.78
N LEU A 210 -4.92 -11.70 -3.21
CA LEU A 210 -5.76 -12.83 -2.77
C LEU A 210 -6.53 -12.51 -1.48
N SER A 211 -5.94 -11.73 -0.56
CA SER A 211 -6.56 -11.26 0.69
C SER A 211 -7.82 -10.43 0.45
N ASP A 212 -7.80 -9.62 -0.60
CA ASP A 212 -8.84 -8.64 -0.91
C ASP A 212 -9.84 -9.13 -1.98
N GLY A 213 -9.72 -10.40 -2.41
CA GLY A 213 -10.59 -11.00 -3.42
C GLY A 213 -10.43 -10.39 -4.82
N LEU A 214 -9.23 -9.91 -5.14
CA LEU A 214 -8.93 -9.18 -6.38
C LEU A 214 -8.41 -10.07 -7.51
N TYR A 215 -8.08 -11.33 -7.23
CA TYR A 215 -7.61 -12.29 -8.23
C TYR A 215 -8.76 -12.92 -9.03
N VAL A 216 -8.53 -13.08 -10.34
CA VAL A 216 -9.33 -13.90 -11.27
C VAL A 216 -8.41 -14.57 -12.29
N THR A 217 -8.92 -15.57 -13.00
CA THR A 217 -8.17 -16.23 -14.08
C THR A 217 -8.07 -15.36 -15.33
N GLU A 218 -7.07 -15.62 -16.20
CA GLU A 218 -6.81 -14.79 -17.38
C GLU A 218 -7.99 -14.80 -18.38
N ASP A 219 -8.71 -15.92 -18.51
CA ASP A 219 -9.86 -16.07 -19.40
C ASP A 219 -11.11 -15.29 -18.94
N GLN A 220 -11.16 -14.91 -17.66
CA GLN A 220 -12.23 -14.08 -17.09
C GLN A 220 -12.01 -12.58 -17.32
N LEU A 221 -10.84 -12.15 -17.79
CA LEU A 221 -10.49 -10.73 -17.98
C LEU A 221 -10.67 -10.22 -19.42
N GLU A 222 -11.49 -9.18 -19.57
CA GLU A 222 -11.57 -8.33 -20.75
C GLU A 222 -10.62 -7.11 -20.65
N ASN A 223 -10.28 -6.53 -21.80
CA ASN A 223 -9.51 -5.28 -21.94
C ASN A 223 -8.13 -5.25 -21.25
N GLN A 224 -7.57 -6.44 -20.98
CA GLN A 224 -6.32 -6.71 -20.27
C GLN A 224 -5.19 -5.69 -20.55
N LYS A 225 -4.56 -5.22 -19.47
CA LYS A 225 -3.35 -4.39 -19.46
C LYS A 225 -2.24 -5.17 -18.75
N PRO A 226 -1.10 -5.44 -19.40
CA PRO A 226 0.04 -6.03 -18.71
C PRO A 226 0.67 -4.98 -17.78
N LEU A 227 0.80 -5.31 -16.50
CA LEU A 227 1.55 -4.54 -15.53
C LEU A 227 2.85 -5.28 -15.19
N GLN A 228 3.95 -4.54 -15.18
CA GLN A 228 5.16 -4.93 -14.45
C GLN A 228 5.24 -4.14 -13.15
N LEU A 229 5.39 -4.84 -12.04
CA LEU A 229 5.65 -4.28 -10.72
C LEU A 229 7.04 -4.73 -10.27
N ASP A 230 7.94 -3.78 -9.98
CA ASP A 230 9.22 -4.05 -9.33
C ASP A 230 9.14 -3.55 -7.88
N VAL A 231 9.21 -4.47 -6.91
CA VAL A 231 9.18 -4.16 -5.46
C VAL A 231 10.61 -4.20 -4.92
N ILE A 232 11.10 -3.05 -4.45
CA ILE A 232 12.51 -2.83 -4.13
C ILE A 232 12.64 -2.16 -2.75
N MET A 233 13.19 -2.89 -1.78
CA MET A 233 13.48 -2.34 -0.45
C MET A 233 14.59 -1.29 -0.47
N VAL A 234 14.30 -0.09 0.05
CA VAL A 234 15.26 0.97 0.30
C VAL A 234 15.84 0.83 1.71
N LYS A 235 17.16 0.65 1.81
CA LYS A 235 17.85 0.61 3.10
C LYS A 235 18.28 2.03 3.53
N PRO A 236 18.14 2.41 4.80
CA PRO A 236 18.65 3.69 5.31
C PRO A 236 20.18 3.82 5.12
N TYR A 237 20.65 5.01 4.74
CA TYR A 237 22.07 5.29 4.51
C TYR A 237 22.81 5.36 5.84
N LYS A 238 23.45 4.25 6.25
CA LYS A 238 24.30 4.24 7.44
C LYS A 238 25.69 4.77 7.09
N LEU A 239 26.02 5.95 7.61
CA LEU A 239 27.36 6.50 7.53
C LEU A 239 28.33 5.56 8.28
N CYS A 240 29.16 4.82 7.54
CA CYS A 240 30.30 4.16 8.13
C CYS A 240 31.28 5.24 8.60
N ASN A 241 31.44 5.39 9.92
CA ASN A 241 32.52 6.19 10.51
C ASN A 241 33.88 5.53 10.19
N SER A 242 34.41 5.79 9.00
CA SER A 242 35.83 5.60 8.71
C SER A 242 36.61 6.56 9.59
N GLN A 243 37.25 6.01 10.62
CA GLN A 243 38.03 6.73 11.60
C GLN A 243 39.38 7.20 11.00
N GLU A 244 39.31 8.13 10.05
CA GLU A 244 40.47 8.77 9.39
C GLU A 244 40.59 10.26 9.76
N GLU A 245 40.38 10.58 11.03
CA GLU A 245 40.90 11.80 11.64
C GLU A 245 41.70 11.44 12.89
N ASN A 246 43.02 11.31 12.71
CA ASN A 246 44.10 11.78 13.61
C ASN A 246 45.45 11.16 13.22
N ASP A 247 46.00 11.54 12.08
CA ASP A 247 47.40 11.21 11.76
C ASP A 247 48.11 12.31 10.94
N ALA A 248 48.43 13.43 11.60
CA ALA A 248 49.55 14.31 11.20
C ALA A 248 49.97 15.33 12.29
N VAL A 249 51.14 15.10 12.91
CA VAL A 249 52.14 16.13 13.29
C VAL A 249 51.76 17.08 14.47
N SER A 250 52.56 17.32 15.53
CA SER A 250 54.00 17.16 15.77
C SER A 250 54.37 17.01 17.27
N SER A 251 55.25 16.04 17.54
CA SER A 251 56.49 16.13 18.36
C SER A 251 56.54 16.79 19.76
N ALA A 252 57.08 15.99 20.69
CA ALA A 252 58.05 16.34 21.74
C ALA A 252 57.60 17.06 23.05
N LYS A 253 57.49 16.26 24.13
CA LYS A 253 58.50 16.24 25.23
C LYS A 253 58.22 15.14 26.28
N LYS A 254 59.23 14.32 26.60
CA LYS A 254 59.38 13.56 27.88
C LYS A 254 60.07 14.48 28.92
N PRO A 255 59.97 14.27 30.26
CA PRO A 255 60.24 13.01 30.98
C PRO A 255 59.15 12.70 32.07
N LYS A 256 59.29 11.90 33.14
CA LYS A 256 60.41 11.12 33.73
C LYS A 256 59.93 9.87 34.51
N LEU A 257 60.89 9.04 34.90
CA LEU A 257 60.95 8.04 36.00
C LEU A 257 60.49 8.60 37.38
N ALA A 258 60.14 7.81 38.41
CA ALA A 258 59.78 6.39 38.61
C ALA A 258 59.48 6.14 40.11
N LEU A 259 58.98 4.94 40.48
CA LEU A 259 58.94 4.37 41.87
C LEU A 259 57.95 5.09 42.84
N GLU A 260 57.34 4.50 43.88
CA GLU A 260 57.54 3.22 44.60
C GLU A 260 56.21 2.48 44.94
N ASP A 261 56.40 1.31 45.54
CA ASP A 261 55.50 0.24 46.01
C ASP A 261 54.35 0.58 46.98
N ALA A 262 53.60 -0.50 47.31
CA ALA A 262 53.19 -0.91 48.67
C ALA A 262 51.68 -0.99 49.02
N GLU A 263 51.25 -2.25 49.22
CA GLU A 263 50.39 -2.76 50.30
C GLU A 263 48.84 -2.84 50.22
N ASN A 264 48.40 -4.11 50.08
CA ASN A 264 47.55 -4.87 51.02
C ASN A 264 46.08 -4.46 51.30
N THR A 265 45.16 -5.31 50.82
CA THR A 265 44.27 -6.21 51.64
C THR A 265 43.45 -7.06 50.65
N ALA A 266 43.52 -8.41 50.57
CA ALA A 266 43.20 -9.47 51.54
C ALA A 266 41.77 -9.33 52.11
N THR A 267 40.84 -10.30 52.11
CA THR A 267 40.74 -11.73 51.68
C THR A 267 39.20 -12.06 51.68
N THR A 268 38.61 -13.17 51.24
CA THR A 268 38.96 -14.60 51.42
C THR A 268 38.13 -15.53 50.52
N ASN A 269 38.79 -16.61 50.11
CA ASN A 269 38.40 -17.81 49.36
C ASN A 269 37.03 -18.48 49.65
N CYS A 270 36.59 -19.31 48.69
CA CYS A 270 36.38 -20.74 48.96
C CYS A 270 36.72 -21.59 47.72
N ASP A 271 37.77 -22.42 47.84
CA ASP A 271 38.11 -23.49 46.88
C ASP A 271 37.58 -24.84 47.38
N SER A 272 37.33 -25.78 46.45
CA SER A 272 37.72 -27.20 46.66
C SER A 272 37.73 -28.03 45.37
N TYR A 273 38.96 -28.36 44.94
CA TYR A 273 39.45 -29.65 44.38
C TYR A 273 38.53 -30.47 43.45
N SER A 274 38.99 -30.90 42.26
CA SER A 274 40.04 -31.93 42.16
C SER A 274 40.77 -32.02 40.80
N GLU A 275 41.95 -32.65 40.86
CA GLU A 275 42.91 -33.06 39.80
C GLU A 275 42.26 -33.81 38.60
N GLY A 276 42.83 -33.96 37.39
CA GLY A 276 44.19 -33.82 36.84
C GLY A 276 44.25 -34.59 35.49
N PRO A 277 45.42 -34.98 34.96
CA PRO A 277 46.43 -34.08 34.38
C PRO A 277 47.03 -34.57 33.01
N GLU A 278 47.95 -33.77 32.43
CA GLU A 278 48.97 -34.18 31.42
C GLU A 278 48.47 -34.67 30.02
N LYS A 279 49.20 -34.68 28.89
CA LYS A 279 50.60 -34.40 28.46
C LYS A 279 50.58 -34.13 26.90
N ASN A 280 51.61 -33.78 26.11
CA ASN A 280 53.08 -33.65 26.25
C ASN A 280 53.69 -32.73 25.14
N THR A 281 55.02 -32.53 25.15
CA THR A 281 56.01 -32.29 24.03
C THR A 281 55.54 -31.71 22.67
N VAL A 282 56.04 -30.59 22.12
CA VAL A 282 57.33 -29.85 22.20
C VAL A 282 58.56 -30.58 21.63
N THR A 283 59.18 -30.05 20.56
CA THR A 283 60.60 -29.56 20.49
C THR A 283 61.10 -29.33 19.04
N GLN A 284 61.36 -28.06 18.67
CA GLN A 284 62.46 -27.48 17.81
C GLN A 284 62.87 -28.19 16.47
N LYS A 285 63.44 -27.54 15.44
CA LYS A 285 64.45 -26.44 15.43
C LYS A 285 64.69 -25.84 14.02
N ARG A 286 64.53 -24.52 13.90
CA ARG A 286 65.30 -23.53 13.08
C ARG A 286 66.13 -24.00 11.85
N ALA A 287 65.75 -23.52 10.65
CA ALA A 287 66.67 -23.13 9.56
C ALA A 287 65.98 -22.08 8.65
N GLN A 288 66.74 -21.25 7.94
CA GLN A 288 66.26 -20.01 7.29
C GLN A 288 66.77 -19.91 5.85
N THR A 289 65.85 -19.84 4.88
CA THR A 289 66.13 -19.29 3.53
C THR A 289 64.86 -18.76 2.86
N CYS A 290 65.01 -17.72 2.05
CA CYS A 290 63.95 -16.88 1.51
C CYS A 290 63.07 -17.58 0.46
N LEU A 291 61.75 -17.33 0.53
CA LEU A 291 60.80 -17.25 -0.59
C LEU A 291 59.60 -16.41 -0.11
N GLU A 292 59.05 -15.54 -0.96
CA GLU A 292 57.88 -14.73 -0.63
C GLU A 292 56.58 -15.56 -0.56
N PRO A 293 55.63 -15.15 0.29
CA PRO A 293 54.22 -15.33 0.02
C PRO A 293 53.56 -13.95 -0.20
N SER A 294 53.13 -13.70 -1.43
CA SER A 294 52.19 -12.63 -1.76
C SER A 294 50.88 -12.86 -1.00
N CYS A 295 50.47 -11.87 -0.20
CA CYS A 295 49.16 -11.89 0.44
C CYS A 295 48.07 -11.58 -0.61
N SER A 296 47.30 -12.59 -0.99
CA SER A 296 46.08 -12.42 -1.78
C SER A 296 44.93 -11.97 -0.86
N CYS A 297 44.97 -10.70 -0.45
CA CYS A 297 43.85 -10.02 0.19
C CYS A 297 42.82 -9.68 -0.90
N SER A 298 41.76 -10.48 -1.04
CA SER A 298 40.66 -10.17 -1.96
C SER A 298 39.84 -8.99 -1.42
N SER A 299 40.00 -7.82 -2.03
CA SER A 299 39.24 -6.61 -1.72
C SER A 299 37.89 -6.60 -2.44
N GLU A 300 36.84 -7.00 -1.76
CA GLU A 300 35.43 -6.87 -2.17
C GLU A 300 34.60 -6.61 -0.90
N SER A 301 33.61 -5.72 -0.79
CA SER A 301 33.12 -4.55 -1.55
C SER A 301 31.82 -4.15 -0.83
N GLN A 302 31.81 -3.08 -0.03
CA GLN A 302 30.61 -2.71 0.77
C GLN A 302 29.65 -1.77 -0.01
N ASP A 303 30.11 -1.15 -1.10
CA ASP A 303 29.31 -0.28 -2.00
C ASP A 303 28.20 -1.02 -2.79
N CYS A 304 28.08 -2.34 -2.65
CA CYS A 304 27.42 -3.18 -3.65
C CYS A 304 25.89 -3.21 -3.62
N GLN A 305 25.21 -2.80 -2.55
CA GLN A 305 23.74 -2.97 -2.44
C GLN A 305 22.91 -1.78 -2.97
N THR A 306 23.22 -0.54 -2.58
CA THR A 306 22.54 0.65 -3.15
C THR A 306 22.82 0.82 -4.65
N THR A 307 23.98 0.33 -5.12
CA THR A 307 24.30 0.31 -6.55
C THR A 307 23.54 -0.75 -7.35
N VAL A 308 23.00 -1.79 -6.71
CA VAL A 308 22.20 -2.83 -7.39
C VAL A 308 20.80 -2.30 -7.68
N SER A 309 20.08 -1.80 -6.67
CA SER A 309 18.75 -1.20 -6.88
C SER A 309 18.78 -0.03 -7.89
N THR A 310 19.79 0.84 -7.79
CA THR A 310 19.97 1.96 -8.74
C THR A 310 20.16 1.49 -10.18
N ARG A 311 20.90 0.39 -10.41
CA ARG A 311 21.10 -0.17 -11.77
C ARG A 311 19.82 -0.80 -12.31
N GLU A 312 19.09 -1.53 -11.48
CA GLU A 312 17.81 -2.14 -11.84
C GLU A 312 16.80 -1.06 -12.26
N ILE A 313 16.68 0.03 -11.49
CA ILE A 313 15.79 1.16 -11.83
C ILE A 313 16.28 1.90 -13.09
N LEU A 314 17.58 1.95 -13.37
CA LEU A 314 18.13 2.51 -14.61
C LEU A 314 17.92 1.62 -15.85
N GLU A 315 17.82 0.30 -15.69
CA GLU A 315 17.42 -0.61 -16.78
C GLU A 315 15.92 -0.47 -17.11
N ILE A 316 15.10 -0.17 -16.09
CA ILE A 316 13.68 0.17 -16.22
C ILE A 316 13.51 1.53 -16.92
N LEU A 317 14.10 2.58 -16.35
CA LEU A 317 14.05 3.95 -16.84
C LEU A 317 15.04 4.17 -17.99
N LYS A 318 14.71 3.66 -19.18
CA LYS A 318 15.56 3.86 -20.36
C LYS A 318 15.76 5.33 -20.64
N LYS A 319 16.93 5.66 -21.18
CA LYS A 319 17.38 7.04 -21.43
C LYS A 319 16.51 7.75 -22.49
N GLY A 320 15.42 8.37 -22.02
CA GLY A 320 14.45 9.08 -22.86
C GLY A 320 12.99 8.84 -22.46
N ASP A 321 12.74 7.82 -21.62
CA ASP A 321 11.39 7.47 -21.17
C ASP A 321 10.90 8.49 -20.12
N ALA A 322 9.63 8.87 -20.23
CA ALA A 322 9.00 9.83 -19.33
C ALA A 322 8.43 9.08 -18.13
N PHE A 323 8.88 9.45 -16.92
CA PHE A 323 8.38 8.89 -15.68
C PHE A 323 7.82 9.97 -14.74
N VAL A 324 6.96 9.51 -13.83
CA VAL A 324 6.46 10.27 -12.68
C VAL A 324 7.22 9.78 -11.45
N LEU A 325 7.66 10.71 -10.62
CA LEU A 325 8.19 10.43 -9.28
C LEU A 325 7.11 10.79 -8.27
N ASP A 326 6.70 9.82 -7.47
CA ASP A 326 5.74 9.95 -6.40
C ASP A 326 6.41 9.62 -5.06
N ILE A 327 6.07 10.37 -4.01
CA ILE A 327 6.67 10.26 -2.68
C ILE A 327 5.57 10.53 -1.65
N ASP A 328 5.06 9.51 -0.98
CA ASP A 328 4.36 9.74 0.28
C ASP A 328 5.41 10.06 1.37
N LEU A 329 5.05 10.96 2.28
CA LEU A 329 5.92 11.32 3.40
C LEU A 329 5.97 10.22 4.48
N ASP A 330 5.01 9.30 4.52
CA ASP A 330 4.99 8.18 5.44
C ASP A 330 6.17 7.19 5.20
N PHE A 331 6.74 7.18 3.98
CA PHE A 331 7.95 6.44 3.64
C PHE A 331 9.10 6.73 4.61
N PHE A 332 9.14 7.95 5.16
CA PHE A 332 10.16 8.40 6.08
C PHE A 332 9.81 8.14 7.55
N SER A 333 8.53 7.98 7.89
CA SER A 333 8.01 7.68 9.23
C SER A 333 6.53 7.35 9.12
N VAL A 334 6.12 6.14 9.55
CA VAL A 334 4.73 5.66 9.38
C VAL A 334 4.12 5.22 10.71
N LYS A 335 2.82 5.47 10.84
CA LYS A 335 1.99 5.16 11.99
C LYS A 335 0.78 4.36 11.51
N ASN A 336 0.66 3.11 11.95
CA ASN A 336 -0.64 2.41 11.93
C ASN A 336 -1.57 3.09 12.95
N PRO A 337 -2.66 3.78 12.53
CA PRO A 337 -3.51 4.54 13.44
C PRO A 337 -4.38 3.62 14.32
N PHE A 338 -4.73 2.41 13.86
CA PHE A 338 -5.57 1.47 14.59
C PHE A 338 -4.91 0.94 15.87
N LYS A 339 -3.57 0.96 15.95
CA LYS A 339 -2.80 0.60 17.17
C LYS A 339 -2.98 1.57 18.33
N GLU A 340 -3.46 2.79 18.08
CA GLU A 340 -3.81 3.74 19.15
C GLU A 340 -5.30 3.70 19.50
N MET A 341 -6.16 3.30 18.55
CA MET A 341 -7.61 3.20 18.77
C MET A 341 -8.00 1.98 19.62
N PHE A 342 -7.41 0.81 19.33
CA PHE A 342 -7.80 -0.48 19.90
C PHE A 342 -6.77 -1.01 20.91
N THR A 343 -7.22 -1.78 21.91
CA THR A 343 -6.29 -2.48 22.81
C THR A 343 -5.60 -3.63 22.09
N GLN A 344 -4.48 -4.12 22.64
CA GLN A 344 -3.78 -5.27 22.09
C GLN A 344 -4.66 -6.54 22.04
N GLU A 345 -5.57 -6.69 23.01
CA GLU A 345 -6.56 -7.77 23.04
C GLU A 345 -7.65 -7.59 21.98
N GLU A 346 -8.19 -6.38 21.82
CA GLU A 346 -9.18 -6.06 20.77
C GLU A 346 -8.58 -6.30 19.37
N TYR A 347 -7.35 -5.83 19.14
CA TYR A 347 -6.64 -6.00 17.87
C TYR A 347 -6.31 -7.47 17.58
N LYS A 348 -5.93 -8.26 18.60
CA LYS A 348 -5.74 -9.71 18.44
C LYS A 348 -7.02 -10.44 18.06
N ILE A 349 -8.17 -10.01 18.59
CA ILE A 349 -9.47 -10.58 18.19
C ILE A 349 -9.81 -10.21 16.73
N LEU A 350 -9.51 -8.98 16.29
CA LEU A 350 -9.64 -8.62 14.89
C LEU A 350 -8.76 -9.49 13.97
N GLN A 351 -7.50 -9.71 14.34
CA GLN A 351 -6.60 -10.63 13.63
C GLN A 351 -7.14 -12.08 13.56
N GLU A 352 -7.86 -12.54 14.58
CA GLU A 352 -8.51 -13.86 14.59
C GLU A 352 -9.74 -13.92 13.66
N LEU A 353 -10.63 -12.92 13.73
CA LEU A 353 -11.85 -12.85 12.90
C LEU A 353 -11.54 -12.65 11.41
N TYR A 354 -10.58 -11.79 11.10
CA TYR A 354 -10.23 -11.42 9.72
C TYR A 354 -9.14 -12.32 9.12
N GLN A 355 -8.61 -13.31 9.84
CA GLN A 355 -7.46 -14.11 9.42
C GLN A 355 -7.60 -14.65 7.99
N PHE A 356 -6.71 -14.23 7.09
CA PHE A 356 -6.63 -14.76 5.73
C PHE A 356 -5.91 -16.11 5.71
N LYS A 357 -6.58 -17.13 5.16
CA LYS A 357 -6.02 -18.47 4.95
C LYS A 357 -5.27 -18.50 3.64
N LYS A 358 -3.95 -18.29 3.73
CA LYS A 358 -3.01 -18.34 2.60
C LYS A 358 -3.06 -19.71 1.89
N PRO A 359 -2.93 -19.76 0.55
CA PRO A 359 -2.86 -21.00 -0.20
C PRO A 359 -1.58 -21.79 0.14
N ASP A 360 -1.57 -23.08 -0.22
CA ASP A 360 -0.41 -23.96 -0.06
C ASP A 360 0.78 -23.53 -0.95
N THR A 361 1.99 -24.04 -0.65
CA THR A 361 3.27 -23.55 -1.21
C THR A 361 3.40 -23.61 -2.75
N ASN A 362 2.54 -24.37 -3.45
CA ASN A 362 2.43 -24.38 -4.91
C ASN A 362 0.96 -24.64 -5.29
N PRO A 363 0.08 -23.63 -5.25
CA PRO A 363 -1.33 -23.83 -5.52
C PRO A 363 -1.55 -24.04 -7.02
N THR A 364 -2.55 -24.85 -7.36
CA THR A 364 -3.13 -24.86 -8.70
C THR A 364 -4.03 -23.65 -8.91
N GLU A 365 -4.46 -23.42 -10.15
CA GLU A 365 -5.44 -22.38 -10.47
C GLU A 365 -6.78 -22.61 -9.74
N GLU A 366 -7.20 -23.88 -9.60
CA GLU A 366 -8.38 -24.28 -8.82
C GLU A 366 -8.22 -23.95 -7.33
N ASP A 367 -7.06 -24.25 -6.73
CA ASP A 367 -6.77 -23.89 -5.33
C ASP A 367 -6.76 -22.37 -5.09
N LEU A 368 -6.35 -21.57 -6.08
CA LEU A 368 -6.37 -20.10 -6.00
C LEU A 368 -7.80 -19.55 -6.07
N VAL A 369 -8.63 -20.07 -6.99
CA VAL A 369 -10.05 -19.71 -7.10
C VAL A 369 -10.80 -20.07 -5.82
N ASP A 370 -10.66 -21.31 -5.32
CA ASP A 370 -11.29 -21.75 -4.06
C ASP A 370 -10.85 -20.90 -2.85
N CYS A 371 -9.57 -20.51 -2.80
CA CYS A 371 -9.03 -19.63 -1.77
C CYS A 371 -9.67 -18.22 -1.80
N VAL A 372 -9.78 -17.64 -2.99
CA VAL A 372 -10.37 -16.32 -3.23
C VAL A 372 -11.87 -16.31 -2.98
N ASP A 373 -12.60 -17.30 -3.49
CA ASP A 373 -14.04 -17.44 -3.23
C ASP A 373 -14.31 -17.59 -1.73
N THR A 374 -13.55 -18.45 -1.04
CA THR A 374 -13.66 -18.60 0.43
C THR A 374 -13.41 -17.27 1.16
N ARG A 375 -12.44 -16.47 0.68
CA ARG A 375 -12.11 -15.16 1.26
C ARG A 375 -13.19 -14.12 0.99
N ILE A 376 -13.77 -14.08 -0.21
CA ILE A 376 -14.87 -13.17 -0.56
C ILE A 376 -16.06 -13.42 0.37
N HIS A 377 -16.49 -14.68 0.53
CA HIS A 377 -17.59 -15.04 1.43
C HIS A 377 -17.29 -14.64 2.90
N GLN A 378 -16.05 -14.84 3.39
CA GLN A 378 -15.65 -14.40 4.73
C GLN A 378 -15.78 -12.87 4.88
N LEU A 379 -15.35 -12.09 3.88
CA LEU A 379 -15.43 -10.63 3.90
C LEU A 379 -16.87 -10.12 3.80
N GLU A 380 -17.72 -10.79 3.03
CA GLU A 380 -19.17 -10.50 2.96
C GLU A 380 -19.87 -10.80 4.29
N ASP A 381 -19.59 -11.92 4.93
CA ASP A 381 -20.11 -12.27 6.26
C ASP A 381 -19.65 -11.26 7.34
N LEU A 382 -18.39 -10.82 7.29
CA LEU A 382 -17.85 -9.78 8.19
C LEU A 382 -18.51 -8.42 7.94
N GLU A 383 -18.59 -7.96 6.70
CA GLU A 383 -19.28 -6.71 6.34
C GLU A 383 -20.75 -6.72 6.79
N ALA A 384 -21.47 -7.81 6.55
CA ALA A 384 -22.85 -7.97 7.00
C ALA A 384 -22.97 -7.98 8.53
N THR A 385 -22.02 -8.62 9.23
CA THR A 385 -21.95 -8.62 10.71
C THR A 385 -21.78 -7.20 11.25
N PHE A 386 -20.79 -6.45 10.77
CA PHE A 386 -20.52 -5.10 11.27
C PHE A 386 -21.59 -4.08 10.82
N ALA A 387 -22.24 -4.28 9.68
CA ALA A 387 -23.41 -3.52 9.26
C ALA A 387 -24.63 -3.75 10.19
N ASP A 388 -24.93 -4.99 10.56
CA ASP A 388 -25.97 -5.31 11.56
C ASP A 388 -25.64 -4.65 12.92
N LEU A 389 -24.37 -4.69 13.36
CA LEU A 389 -23.93 -4.07 14.63
C LEU A 389 -24.05 -2.53 14.64
N CYS A 390 -23.90 -1.88 13.49
CA CYS A 390 -24.17 -0.45 13.33
C CYS A 390 -25.65 -0.09 13.52
N ASP A 391 -26.58 -1.01 13.19
CA ASP A 391 -28.02 -0.83 13.43
C ASP A 391 -28.42 -1.26 14.86
N GLY A 392 -27.74 -2.24 15.47
CA GLY A 392 -27.89 -2.61 16.89
C GLY A 392 -26.93 -3.70 17.38
N ASP A 393 -26.36 -3.51 18.58
CA ASP A 393 -25.36 -4.40 19.20
C ASP A 393 -25.85 -5.09 20.49
N ASP A 394 -27.12 -5.52 20.46
CA ASP A 394 -27.77 -6.28 21.52
C ASP A 394 -27.30 -7.74 21.60
N GLU A 395 -27.60 -8.41 22.72
CA GLU A 395 -27.12 -9.76 23.00
C GLU A 395 -27.68 -10.83 22.04
N GLU A 396 -28.89 -10.65 21.47
CA GLU A 396 -29.46 -11.56 20.48
C GLU A 396 -28.75 -11.41 19.14
N THR A 397 -28.54 -10.17 18.67
CA THR A 397 -27.84 -9.87 17.42
C THR A 397 -26.38 -10.35 17.45
N VAL A 398 -25.65 -10.08 18.53
CA VAL A 398 -24.24 -10.51 18.68
C VAL A 398 -24.16 -12.04 18.76
N GLN A 399 -25.04 -12.69 19.53
CA GLN A 399 -25.01 -14.15 19.69
C GLN A 399 -25.46 -14.91 18.44
N LYS A 400 -26.36 -14.34 17.62
CA LYS A 400 -26.72 -14.83 16.29
C LYS A 400 -25.48 -14.94 15.41
N TRP A 401 -24.74 -13.84 15.23
CA TRP A 401 -23.55 -13.81 14.38
C TRP A 401 -22.40 -14.67 14.94
N ALA A 402 -22.16 -14.63 16.25
CA ALA A 402 -21.14 -15.45 16.91
C ALA A 402 -21.44 -16.96 16.93
N SER A 403 -22.62 -17.38 16.45
CA SER A 403 -22.94 -18.80 16.22
C SER A 403 -22.49 -19.31 14.85
N ASN A 404 -22.04 -18.42 13.96
CA ASN A 404 -21.46 -18.79 12.67
C ASN A 404 -20.01 -19.27 12.85
N PRO A 405 -19.54 -20.28 12.09
CA PRO A 405 -18.17 -20.76 12.20
C PRO A 405 -17.13 -19.67 11.91
N GLY A 406 -16.16 -19.48 12.81
CA GLY A 406 -15.12 -18.45 12.68
C GLY A 406 -15.49 -17.09 13.28
N MET A 407 -16.72 -16.90 13.75
CA MET A 407 -17.18 -15.66 14.40
C MET A 407 -17.19 -15.76 15.94
N GLU A 408 -16.61 -16.81 16.53
CA GLU A 408 -16.74 -17.12 17.96
C GLU A 408 -16.14 -16.00 18.85
N SER A 409 -15.09 -15.32 18.37
CA SER A 409 -14.46 -14.20 19.08
C SER A 409 -15.24 -12.86 18.96
N LEU A 410 -16.37 -12.80 18.25
CA LEU A 410 -17.18 -11.57 18.13
C LEU A 410 -17.77 -11.12 19.49
N VAL A 411 -18.27 -12.06 20.30
CA VAL A 411 -18.81 -11.76 21.65
C VAL A 411 -17.78 -11.06 22.55
N PRO A 412 -16.55 -11.59 22.77
CA PRO A 412 -15.57 -10.90 23.59
C PRO A 412 -15.10 -9.56 22.99
N LEU A 413 -15.06 -9.40 21.65
CA LEU A 413 -14.76 -8.10 21.02
C LEU A 413 -15.80 -7.04 21.40
N VAL A 414 -17.07 -7.29 21.12
CA VAL A 414 -18.18 -6.39 21.42
C VAL A 414 -18.24 -6.08 22.93
N GLN A 415 -18.03 -7.09 23.78
CA GLN A 415 -17.94 -6.89 25.22
C GLN A 415 -16.72 -6.08 25.69
N SER A 416 -15.61 -6.05 24.95
CA SER A 416 -14.46 -5.18 25.26
C SER A 416 -14.78 -3.74 24.87
N LEU A 417 -15.22 -3.55 23.62
CA LEU A 417 -15.56 -2.24 23.06
C LEU A 417 -16.59 -1.51 23.93
N LYS A 418 -17.71 -2.16 24.28
CA LYS A 418 -18.79 -1.59 25.13
C LYS A 418 -18.37 -1.29 26.59
N LYS A 419 -17.20 -1.77 27.06
CA LYS A 419 -16.64 -1.39 28.38
C LYS A 419 -15.80 -0.11 28.30
N ARG A 420 -15.24 0.18 27.13
CA ARG A 420 -14.36 1.34 26.85
C ARG A 420 -15.12 2.51 26.21
N MET A 421 -16.14 2.21 25.42
CA MET A 421 -16.89 3.15 24.56
C MET A 421 -18.38 3.06 24.88
N GLU A 422 -19.05 4.21 25.01
CA GLU A 422 -20.51 4.27 25.22
C GLU A 422 -21.27 3.81 23.97
N VAL A 423 -20.75 4.17 22.79
CA VAL A 423 -21.18 3.68 21.47
C VAL A 423 -19.92 3.33 20.69
N PRO A 424 -19.62 2.03 20.45
CA PRO A 424 -18.52 1.63 19.59
C PRO A 424 -18.74 2.07 18.13
N ASP A 425 -17.69 2.50 17.46
CA ASP A 425 -17.71 2.76 16.02
C ASP A 425 -17.44 1.45 15.27
N TYR A 426 -18.49 0.66 15.03
CA TYR A 426 -18.38 -0.64 14.37
C TYR A 426 -17.90 -0.56 12.91
N GLU A 427 -18.09 0.58 12.26
CA GLU A 427 -17.53 0.84 10.93
C GLU A 427 -16.01 0.95 11.02
N MET A 428 -15.49 1.70 11.99
CA MET A 428 -14.04 1.80 12.25
C MET A 428 -13.43 0.47 12.69
N VAL A 429 -14.17 -0.33 13.46
CA VAL A 429 -13.76 -1.69 13.86
C VAL A 429 -13.66 -2.62 12.63
N HIS A 430 -14.59 -2.50 11.66
CA HIS A 430 -14.52 -3.23 10.40
C HIS A 430 -13.29 -2.84 9.58
N GLN A 431 -13.02 -1.53 9.42
CA GLN A 431 -11.82 -1.04 8.71
C GLN A 431 -10.51 -1.51 9.37
N ALA A 432 -10.41 -1.47 10.70
CA ALA A 432 -9.25 -2.01 11.42
C ALA A 432 -9.05 -3.52 11.18
N GLY A 433 -10.15 -4.27 11.10
CA GLY A 433 -10.13 -5.70 10.79
C GLY A 433 -9.59 -6.00 9.40
N LEU A 434 -10.05 -5.28 8.37
CA LEU A 434 -9.60 -5.44 6.98
C LEU A 434 -8.08 -5.26 6.82
N THR A 435 -7.44 -4.52 7.72
CA THR A 435 -6.04 -4.12 7.62
C THR A 435 -5.07 -4.91 8.52
N CYS A 436 -5.53 -6.03 9.10
CA CYS A 436 -4.74 -6.90 9.98
C CYS A 436 -4.89 -8.41 9.67
N ASP A 437 -5.27 -8.75 8.45
CA ASP A 437 -5.77 -10.06 8.03
C ASP A 437 -4.69 -11.07 7.58
N TYR A 438 -3.72 -10.66 6.75
CA TYR A 438 -2.61 -11.47 6.24
C TYR A 438 -1.24 -10.84 6.51
N SER A 439 -1.20 -9.51 6.54
CA SER A 439 -0.10 -8.63 6.90
C SER A 439 -0.69 -7.47 7.70
N GLU A 440 -0.03 -7.09 8.78
CA GLU A 440 -0.39 -5.89 9.54
C GLU A 440 0.06 -4.63 8.79
N LEU A 441 -0.68 -3.52 8.90
CA LEU A 441 -0.18 -2.23 8.39
C LEU A 441 1.11 -1.84 9.11
N PRO A 442 2.09 -1.29 8.37
CA PRO A 442 3.36 -0.85 8.94
C PRO A 442 3.19 0.16 10.08
N HIS A 443 4.12 0.11 11.04
CA HIS A 443 4.19 1.07 12.13
C HIS A 443 5.64 1.22 12.55
N HIS A 444 6.24 2.37 12.22
CA HIS A 444 7.59 2.75 12.57
C HIS A 444 7.71 4.28 12.61
N ILE A 445 7.54 4.85 13.81
CA ILE A 445 7.79 6.28 14.05
C ILE A 445 9.31 6.50 14.06
N SER A 446 9.85 7.01 12.96
CA SER A 446 11.29 7.24 12.81
C SER A 446 11.80 8.39 13.69
N THR A 447 13.02 8.25 14.18
CA THR A 447 13.77 9.35 14.77
C THR A 447 14.23 10.35 13.70
N GLU A 448 14.53 11.60 14.10
CA GLU A 448 15.07 12.62 13.18
C GLU A 448 16.33 12.13 12.41
N GLN A 449 17.15 11.32 13.08
CA GLN A 449 18.35 10.71 12.50
C GLN A 449 18.02 9.64 11.44
N GLU A 450 16.97 8.85 11.64
CA GLU A 450 16.51 7.86 10.67
C GLU A 450 15.87 8.53 9.44
N ILE A 451 15.06 9.57 9.66
CA ILE A 451 14.52 10.42 8.59
C ILE A 451 15.67 10.99 7.74
N GLU A 452 16.72 11.54 8.36
CA GLU A 452 17.88 12.07 7.63
C GLU A 452 18.61 10.97 6.81
N TYR A 453 18.77 9.77 7.36
CA TYR A 453 19.38 8.64 6.64
C TYR A 453 18.51 8.10 5.50
N LEU A 454 17.19 8.20 5.60
CA LEU A 454 16.26 7.85 4.53
C LEU A 454 16.25 8.92 3.42
N ILE A 455 16.16 10.21 3.78
CA ILE A 455 16.34 11.34 2.85
C ILE A 455 17.67 11.22 2.09
N GLN A 456 18.75 10.85 2.78
CA GLN A 456 20.05 10.66 2.16
C GLN A 456 20.11 9.43 1.22
N SER A 457 19.41 8.32 1.55
CA SER A 457 19.24 7.18 0.65
C SER A 457 18.46 7.54 -0.61
N VAL A 458 17.32 8.22 -0.46
CA VAL A 458 16.48 8.68 -1.58
C VAL A 458 17.29 9.64 -2.47
N TYR A 459 18.03 10.59 -1.88
CA TYR A 459 18.94 11.47 -2.62
C TYR A 459 19.94 10.69 -3.48
N TYR A 460 20.63 9.69 -2.93
CA TYR A 460 21.64 8.94 -3.68
C TYR A 460 21.04 8.05 -4.78
N LEU A 461 19.84 7.52 -4.57
CA LEU A 461 19.10 6.78 -5.59
C LEU A 461 18.70 7.73 -6.73
N LEU A 462 17.93 8.78 -6.41
CA LEU A 462 17.41 9.75 -7.39
C LEU A 462 18.50 10.51 -8.15
N LYS A 463 19.66 10.78 -7.53
CA LYS A 463 20.84 11.42 -8.17
C LYS A 463 21.35 10.66 -9.39
N ASN A 464 21.17 9.35 -9.42
CA ASN A 464 21.63 8.50 -10.52
C ASN A 464 20.55 8.27 -11.58
N LEU A 465 19.29 8.60 -11.31
CA LEU A 465 18.18 8.46 -12.25
C LEU A 465 18.07 9.65 -13.23
N PRO A 466 17.34 9.50 -14.36
CA PRO A 466 16.94 10.65 -15.17
C PRO A 466 16.10 11.66 -14.35
N LYS A 467 16.03 12.92 -14.81
CA LYS A 467 15.12 13.91 -14.19
C LYS A 467 13.66 13.51 -14.46
N PRO A 468 12.78 13.43 -13.45
CA PRO A 468 11.36 13.12 -13.63
C PRO A 468 10.63 14.17 -14.46
N THR A 469 9.46 13.81 -15.01
CA THR A 469 8.62 14.73 -15.78
C THR A 469 7.86 15.70 -14.86
N LEU A 470 7.39 15.17 -13.73
CA LEU A 470 6.76 15.88 -12.62
C LEU A 470 7.01 15.08 -11.34
N VAL A 471 6.87 15.74 -10.19
CA VAL A 471 6.87 15.10 -8.88
C VAL A 471 5.50 15.28 -8.23
N THR A 472 5.02 14.24 -7.56
CA THR A 472 3.86 14.25 -6.68
C THR A 472 4.29 13.87 -5.27
N ILE A 473 3.68 14.50 -4.27
CA ILE A 473 3.94 14.26 -2.85
C ILE A 473 2.60 14.22 -2.13
N ALA A 474 2.34 13.13 -1.40
CA ALA A 474 1.21 13.03 -0.47
C ALA A 474 1.71 13.27 0.96
N ARG A 475 0.92 13.98 1.77
CA ARG A 475 1.31 14.29 3.15
C ARG A 475 0.80 13.25 4.14
N SER A 476 -0.36 12.65 3.85
CA SER A 476 -0.97 11.57 4.62
C SER A 476 -0.94 11.85 6.13
N SER A 477 -1.32 13.09 6.51
CA SER A 477 -1.27 13.58 7.89
C SER A 477 -2.64 13.86 8.51
N LEU A 478 -3.71 13.89 7.69
CA LEU A 478 -5.10 13.94 8.17
C LEU A 478 -5.74 12.56 8.38
N ASP A 479 -5.15 11.51 7.81
CA ASP A 479 -5.51 10.09 7.97
C ASP A 479 -4.61 9.35 8.99
N ASP A 480 -3.73 10.11 9.67
CA ASP A 480 -2.81 9.65 10.73
C ASP A 480 -1.70 8.66 10.27
N TYR A 481 -1.45 8.45 8.96
CA TYR A 481 -0.38 7.55 8.49
C TYR A 481 1.03 8.13 8.63
N CYS A 482 1.29 9.33 8.10
CA CYS A 482 2.48 10.12 8.40
C CYS A 482 2.25 10.90 9.72
N PRO A 483 3.11 10.75 10.75
CA PRO A 483 2.93 11.45 12.03
C PRO A 483 2.83 12.96 11.88
N SER A 484 1.71 13.54 12.33
CA SER A 484 1.39 14.97 12.18
C SER A 484 2.42 15.93 12.81
N GLU A 485 3.16 15.47 13.82
CA GLU A 485 4.26 16.20 14.46
C GLU A 485 5.58 16.14 13.67
N GLN A 486 5.67 15.29 12.64
CA GLN A 486 6.86 15.12 11.80
C GLN A 486 6.65 15.57 10.35
N VAL A 487 5.42 15.48 9.82
CA VAL A 487 5.07 15.73 8.40
C VAL A 487 5.71 16.99 7.81
N ASP A 488 5.58 18.14 8.47
CA ASP A 488 6.10 19.41 7.94
C ASP A 488 7.64 19.42 7.84
N THR A 489 8.32 18.76 8.79
CA THR A 489 9.79 18.63 8.79
C THR A 489 10.26 17.65 7.72
N ILE A 490 9.54 16.55 7.51
CA ILE A 490 9.82 15.59 6.44
C ILE A 490 9.60 16.27 5.08
N GLN A 491 8.47 16.97 4.89
CA GLN A 491 8.16 17.74 3.68
C GLN A 491 9.27 18.75 3.34
N GLU A 492 9.74 19.53 4.32
CA GLU A 492 10.83 20.50 4.09
C GLU A 492 12.12 19.79 3.65
N LYS A 493 12.50 18.68 4.30
CA LYS A 493 13.68 17.88 3.93
C LYS A 493 13.56 17.29 2.52
N VAL A 494 12.40 16.75 2.14
CA VAL A 494 12.13 16.22 0.79
C VAL A 494 12.23 17.32 -0.26
N LEU A 495 11.60 18.48 -0.04
CA LEU A 495 11.66 19.60 -0.99
C LEU A 495 13.09 20.16 -1.15
N ASN A 496 13.83 20.28 -0.05
CA ASN A 496 15.24 20.68 -0.07
C ASN A 496 16.13 19.66 -0.83
N MET A 497 15.87 18.36 -0.64
CA MET A 497 16.53 17.26 -1.35
C MET A 497 16.26 17.32 -2.86
N LEU A 498 15.00 17.49 -3.26
CA LEU A 498 14.59 17.64 -4.67
C LEU A 498 15.21 18.89 -5.32
N HIS A 499 15.27 20.02 -4.60
CA HIS A 499 15.88 21.25 -5.09
C HIS A 499 17.39 21.08 -5.30
N SER A 500 18.07 20.40 -4.37
CA SER A 500 19.49 20.04 -4.48
C SER A 500 19.80 19.16 -5.71
N LEU A 501 18.90 18.25 -6.07
CA LEU A 501 19.05 17.38 -7.25
C LEU A 501 18.69 18.06 -8.57
N TYR A 502 17.60 18.82 -8.62
CA TYR A 502 16.94 19.20 -9.87
C TYR A 502 16.93 20.71 -10.16
N GLY A 503 17.46 21.53 -9.26
CA GLY A 503 17.47 22.99 -9.33
C GLY A 503 16.15 23.61 -8.90
N THR A 504 15.80 24.76 -9.48
CA THR A 504 14.53 25.45 -9.21
C THR A 504 13.33 24.54 -9.46
N LEU A 505 12.39 24.55 -8.51
CA LEU A 505 11.17 23.76 -8.48
C LEU A 505 9.96 24.68 -8.57
N ASP A 506 8.94 24.26 -9.32
CA ASP A 506 7.62 24.90 -9.39
C ASP A 506 6.70 24.18 -8.38
N ILE A 507 6.70 24.65 -7.13
CA ILE A 507 6.07 23.96 -5.97
C ILE A 507 4.63 24.45 -5.77
N HIS A 508 3.69 23.51 -5.72
CA HIS A 508 2.26 23.76 -5.50
C HIS A 508 1.78 23.04 -4.24
N LEU A 509 1.53 23.80 -3.16
CA LEU A 509 1.00 23.28 -1.89
C LEU A 509 -0.53 23.27 -1.94
N VAL A 510 -1.11 22.21 -2.49
CA VAL A 510 -2.55 22.10 -2.79
C VAL A 510 -3.38 22.07 -1.51
N TYR A 511 -2.95 21.29 -0.52
CA TYR A 511 -3.57 21.19 0.81
C TYR A 511 -3.73 22.56 1.52
N SER A 512 -2.85 23.52 1.23
CA SER A 512 -2.90 24.86 1.82
C SER A 512 -3.95 25.78 1.18
N ALA A 513 -4.46 25.45 -0.01
CA ALA A 513 -5.35 26.33 -0.79
C ALA A 513 -6.72 26.56 -0.13
N GLU A 514 -7.14 25.69 0.78
CA GLU A 514 -8.39 25.86 1.54
C GLU A 514 -8.34 26.95 2.63
N SER A 515 -7.16 27.48 2.93
CA SER A 515 -6.96 28.50 3.98
C SER A 515 -7.25 29.95 3.55
N SER A 516 -7.58 30.18 2.28
CA SER A 516 -7.73 31.52 1.68
C SER A 516 -9.18 31.86 1.27
N PRO A 517 -10.02 32.37 2.19
CA PRO A 517 -11.30 32.98 1.81
C PRO A 517 -11.04 34.28 1.04
N SER A 518 -11.59 34.37 -0.18
CA SER A 518 -11.62 35.59 -1.02
C SER A 518 -13.04 36.16 -1.09
#